data_AF-A0AAE7TLR8-F1
#
_entry.id   AF-A0AAE7TLR8-F1
#
_cell.length_a   1.000
_cell.length_b   1.000
_cell.length_c   1.000
_cell.angle_alpha   90.00
_cell.angle_beta   90.00
_cell.angle_gamma   90.00
#
_symmetry.space_group_name_H-M   'P 1'
#
loop_
_entity.id
_entity.type
_entity.pdbx_description
1 polymer ?
#
loop_
_entity_poly.entity_id
_entity_poly.type
_entity_poly.pdbx_seq_one_letter_code
_entity_poly.pdbx_strand_id
1 'polypeptide(L)'
;MIILLEAAAPVHAASCKDSIWRVQAQLDAAIEKNAGAHGWGPESLDALRSYQPTPRSLAEAEGPSGAHLRLALDALDRARAADRSKDIARCRRELSEATLLLQKQPQ
;
A
#
# COMPACT_ATOMS: atom_id res chain seq x y z
N MET A 1 39.10 -38.64 -11.35
CA MET A 1 38.72 -37.21 -11.31
C MET A 1 37.25 -37.17 -10.95
N ILE A 2 36.89 -36.74 -9.74
CA ILE A 2 35.49 -36.71 -9.27
C ILE A 2 35.00 -35.28 -9.48
N ILE A 3 34.03 -35.10 -10.37
CA ILE A 3 33.40 -33.80 -10.62
C ILE A 3 32.29 -33.64 -9.58
N LEU A 4 32.50 -32.80 -8.56
CA LEU A 4 31.41 -32.36 -7.68
C LEU A 4 30.55 -31.37 -8.47
N LEU A 5 29.34 -31.79 -8.83
CA LEU A 5 28.28 -30.88 -9.26
C LEU A 5 27.72 -30.18 -8.03
N GLU A 6 28.15 -28.94 -7.78
CA GLU A 6 27.48 -28.03 -6.85
C GLU A 6 26.09 -27.71 -7.40
N ALA A 7 25.07 -28.37 -6.85
CA ALA A 7 23.69 -27.96 -7.04
C ALA A 7 23.47 -26.65 -6.28
N ALA A 8 23.61 -25.52 -6.96
CA ALA A 8 23.20 -24.23 -6.42
C ALA A 8 21.68 -24.25 -6.20
N ALA A 9 21.26 -24.49 -4.96
CA ALA A 9 19.86 -24.32 -4.57
C ALA A 9 19.45 -22.86 -4.85
N PRO A 10 18.24 -22.61 -5.36
CA PRO A 10 17.78 -21.25 -5.61
C PRO A 10 17.77 -20.48 -4.28
N VAL A 11 18.67 -19.50 -4.15
CA VAL A 11 18.57 -18.52 -3.07
C VAL A 11 17.32 -17.71 -3.40
N HIS A 12 16.20 -18.03 -2.75
CA HIS A 12 15.05 -17.16 -2.74
C HIS A 12 15.50 -15.89 -2.03
N ALA A 13 15.92 -14.88 -2.81
CA ALA A 13 16.20 -13.57 -2.27
C ALA A 13 14.97 -13.14 -1.46
N ALA A 14 15.15 -12.94 -0.15
CA ALA A 14 14.06 -12.51 0.72
C ALA A 14 13.46 -11.24 0.09
N SER A 15 12.19 -11.30 -0.27
CA SER A 15 11.44 -10.20 -0.89
C SER A 15 10.16 -9.97 -0.11
N CYS A 16 9.71 -8.73 -0.10
CA CYS A 16 8.43 -8.34 0.45
C CYS A 16 7.27 -8.44 -0.54
N LYS A 17 7.50 -8.85 -1.80
CA LYS A 17 6.55 -8.71 -2.91
C LYS A 17 5.13 -9.19 -2.57
N ASP A 18 5.00 -10.38 -1.98
CA ASP A 18 3.69 -10.95 -1.63
C ASP A 18 3.00 -10.15 -0.52
N SER A 19 3.77 -9.63 0.44
CA SER A 19 3.24 -8.80 1.52
C SER A 19 2.85 -7.41 1.01
N ILE A 20 3.62 -6.82 0.09
CA ILE A 20 3.26 -5.58 -0.61
C ILE A 20 1.93 -5.76 -1.34
N TRP A 21 1.78 -6.84 -2.12
CA TRP A 21 0.55 -7.11 -2.86
C TRP A 21 -0.65 -7.27 -1.91
N ARG A 22 -0.48 -8.00 -0.80
CA ARG A 22 -1.54 -8.19 0.20
C ARG A 22 -1.96 -6.87 0.85
N VAL A 23 -0.99 -6.06 1.30
CA VAL A 23 -1.27 -4.77 1.95
C VAL A 23 -1.88 -3.78 0.96
N GLN A 24 -1.45 -3.80 -0.30
CA GLN A 24 -2.07 -3.01 -1.36
C GLN A 24 -3.55 -3.34 -1.51
N ALA A 25 -3.90 -4.63 -1.63
CA ALA A 25 -5.29 -5.05 -1.76
C ALA A 25 -6.15 -4.65 -0.54
N GLN A 26 -5.59 -4.72 0.67
CA GLN A 26 -6.28 -4.26 1.89
C GLN A 26 -6.51 -2.74 1.88
N LEU A 27 -5.53 -1.97 1.42
CA LEU A 27 -5.61 -0.52 1.34
C LEU A 27 -6.61 -0.07 0.27
N ASP A 28 -6.60 -0.70 -0.89
CA ASP A 28 -7.58 -0.44 -1.96
C ASP A 28 -9.01 -0.72 -1.45
N ALA A 29 -9.23 -1.86 -0.78
CA ALA A 29 -10.53 -2.17 -0.19
C ALA A 29 -10.96 -1.18 0.91
N ALA A 30 -10.02 -0.66 1.71
CA ALA A 30 -10.31 0.34 2.74
C ALA A 30 -10.70 1.70 2.13
N ILE A 31 -10.03 2.10 1.04
CA ILE A 31 -10.36 3.33 0.29
C ILE A 31 -11.76 3.24 -0.30
N GLU A 32 -12.08 2.15 -0.99
CA GLU A 32 -13.41 1.92 -1.55
C GLU A 32 -14.50 1.92 -0.46
N LYS A 33 -14.24 1.24 0.67
CA LYS A 33 -15.17 1.25 1.81
C LYS A 33 -15.37 2.66 2.38
N ASN A 34 -14.31 3.46 2.50
CA ASN A 34 -14.40 4.81 3.04
C ASN A 34 -15.17 5.74 2.11
N ALA A 35 -14.88 5.69 0.80
CA ALA A 35 -15.57 6.49 -0.21
C ALA A 35 -17.09 6.23 -0.24
N GLY A 36 -17.52 5.01 0.06
CA GLY A 36 -18.94 4.66 0.16
C GLY A 36 -19.62 5.00 1.50
N ALA A 37 -18.88 5.44 2.53
CA ALA A 37 -19.39 5.49 3.91
C ALA A 37 -20.19 6.76 4.25
N HIS A 38 -19.95 7.87 3.57
CA HIS A 38 -20.45 9.20 3.98
C HIS A 38 -21.53 9.79 3.06
N GLY A 39 -22.07 8.99 2.14
CA GLY A 39 -23.01 9.47 1.12
C GLY A 39 -22.35 10.42 0.12
N TRP A 40 -23.14 10.94 -0.82
CA TRP A 40 -22.62 11.82 -1.87
C TRP A 40 -22.38 13.23 -1.32
N GLY A 41 -21.14 13.69 -1.37
CA GLY A 41 -20.77 15.09 -1.14
C GLY A 41 -21.01 15.98 -2.36
N PRO A 42 -20.90 17.31 -2.21
CA PRO A 42 -20.92 18.22 -3.35
C PRO A 42 -19.75 17.94 -4.31
N GLU A 43 -20.02 18.02 -5.60
CA GLU A 43 -19.01 17.81 -6.65
C GLU A 43 -17.89 18.86 -6.53
N SER A 44 -16.64 18.39 -6.50
CA SER A 44 -15.47 19.27 -6.44
C SER A 44 -15.02 19.69 -7.86
N LEU A 45 -14.27 20.79 -7.96
CA LEU A 45 -13.66 21.19 -9.24
C LEU A 45 -12.71 20.12 -9.80
N ASP A 46 -12.15 19.26 -8.94
CA ASP A 46 -11.27 18.17 -9.37
C ASP A 46 -12.06 17.04 -10.05
N ALA A 47 -13.29 16.77 -9.57
CA ALA A 47 -14.20 15.80 -10.20
C ALA A 47 -14.58 16.21 -11.64
N LEU A 48 -14.65 17.52 -11.91
CA LEU A 48 -14.96 18.06 -13.25
C LEU A 48 -13.83 17.88 -14.28
N ARG A 49 -12.64 17.43 -13.87
CA ARG A 49 -11.48 17.33 -14.76
C ARG A 49 -11.46 16.04 -15.61
N SER A 50 -12.47 15.17 -15.48
CA SER A 50 -12.61 13.93 -16.26
C SER A 50 -11.39 12.99 -16.20
N TYR A 51 -10.59 13.08 -15.14
CA TYR A 51 -9.51 12.13 -14.88
C TYR A 51 -10.03 10.96 -14.07
N GLN A 52 -9.46 9.77 -14.30
CA GLN A 52 -9.77 8.61 -13.49
C GLN A 52 -9.21 8.84 -12.06
N PRO A 53 -10.04 8.73 -11.01
CA PRO A 53 -9.56 8.80 -9.64
C PRO A 53 -8.48 7.74 -9.37
N THR A 54 -7.45 8.15 -8.65
CA THR A 54 -6.43 7.26 -8.08
C THR A 54 -6.78 6.95 -6.63
N PRO A 55 -6.24 5.86 -6.04
CA PRO A 55 -6.43 5.59 -4.61
C PRO A 55 -6.05 6.77 -3.71
N ARG A 56 -4.99 7.51 -4.08
CA ARG A 56 -4.56 8.71 -3.35
C ARG A 56 -5.57 9.84 -3.47
N SER A 57 -6.04 10.16 -4.68
CA SER A 57 -7.00 11.25 -4.86
C SER A 57 -8.35 10.93 -4.23
N LEU A 58 -8.76 9.65 -4.20
CA LEU A 58 -9.94 9.22 -3.45
C LEU A 58 -9.75 9.47 -1.95
N ALA A 59 -8.65 9.00 -1.35
CA ALA A 59 -8.37 9.26 0.06
C ALA A 59 -8.22 10.76 0.39
N GLU A 60 -7.80 11.60 -0.56
CA GLU A 60 -7.73 13.05 -0.40
C GLU A 60 -9.11 13.71 -0.43
N ALA A 61 -10.02 13.26 -1.30
CA ALA A 61 -11.39 13.77 -1.38
C ALA A 61 -12.20 13.55 -0.09
N GLU A 62 -11.87 12.50 0.67
CA GLU A 62 -12.47 12.16 1.96
C GLU A 62 -12.02 13.08 3.11
N GLY A 63 -11.08 13.99 2.86
CA GLY A 63 -10.63 14.97 3.85
C GLY A 63 -10.10 14.30 5.14
N PRO A 64 -10.57 14.72 6.34
CA PRO A 64 -10.14 14.12 7.60
C PRO A 64 -10.39 12.60 7.70
N SER A 65 -11.48 12.09 7.12
CA SER A 65 -11.81 10.67 7.15
C SER A 65 -10.80 9.82 6.37
N GLY A 66 -10.22 10.38 5.29
CA GLY A 66 -9.20 9.70 4.48
C GLY A 66 -7.74 9.92 4.92
N ALA A 67 -7.50 10.70 5.99
CA ALA A 67 -6.14 11.05 6.41
C ALA A 67 -5.29 9.82 6.76
N HIS A 68 -5.86 8.83 7.45
CA HIS A 68 -5.14 7.59 7.79
C HIS A 68 -4.81 6.76 6.54
N LEU A 69 -5.69 6.77 5.52
CA LEU A 69 -5.48 6.06 4.25
C LEU A 69 -4.33 6.68 3.45
N ARG A 70 -4.22 8.00 3.44
CA ARG A 70 -3.07 8.71 2.83
C ARG A 70 -1.75 8.32 3.49
N LEU A 71 -1.72 8.26 4.82
CA LEU A 71 -0.53 7.83 5.56
C LEU A 71 -0.19 6.36 5.26
N ALA A 72 -1.20 5.51 5.13
CA ALA A 72 -1.01 4.10 4.77
C ALA A 72 -0.46 3.94 3.34
N LEU A 73 -0.92 4.76 2.39
CA LEU A 73 -0.36 4.85 1.03
C LEU A 73 1.11 5.26 1.06
N ASP A 74 1.45 6.30 1.83
CA ASP A 74 2.84 6.75 1.99
C ASP A 74 3.74 5.65 2.58
N ALA A 75 3.25 4.92 3.58
CA ALA A 75 3.98 3.79 4.16
C ALA A 75 4.18 2.64 3.16
N LEU A 76 3.15 2.30 2.38
CA LEU A 76 3.26 1.30 1.32
C LEU A 76 4.24 1.72 0.22
N ASP A 77 4.30 3.00 -0.13
CA ASP A 77 5.29 3.53 -1.08
C ASP A 77 6.72 3.44 -0.54
N ARG A 78 6.93 3.71 0.76
CA ARG A 78 8.23 3.48 1.43
C ARG A 78 8.60 2.00 1.47
N ALA A 79 7.64 1.10 1.69
CA ALA A 79 7.86 -0.34 1.64
C ALA A 79 8.32 -0.81 0.24
N ARG A 80 7.64 -0.34 -0.82
CA ARG A 80 8.02 -0.62 -2.21
C ARG A 80 9.43 -0.11 -2.54
N ALA A 81 9.77 1.09 -2.05
CA ALA A 81 11.12 1.64 -2.23
C ALA A 81 12.18 0.78 -1.53
N ALA A 82 11.92 0.35 -0.29
CA ALA A 82 12.83 -0.52 0.46
C ALA A 82 13.01 -1.89 -0.19
N ASP A 83 11.94 -2.53 -0.70
CA ASP A 83 12.02 -3.80 -1.42
C ASP A 83 12.89 -3.67 -2.70
N ARG A 84 12.71 -2.61 -3.49
CA ARG A 84 13.57 -2.33 -4.66
C ARG A 84 15.05 -2.16 -4.29
N SER A 85 15.33 -1.57 -3.14
CA SER A 85 16.69 -1.41 -2.62
C SER A 85 17.21 -2.62 -1.84
N LYS A 86 16.45 -3.72 -1.77
CA LYS A 86 16.76 -4.95 -1.01
C LYS A 86 16.92 -4.72 0.51
N ASP A 87 16.37 -3.63 1.05
CA ASP A 87 16.29 -3.37 2.48
C ASP A 87 15.05 -4.03 3.07
N ILE A 88 15.16 -5.34 3.33
CA ILE A 88 14.03 -6.17 3.76
C ILE A 88 13.56 -5.81 5.17
N ALA A 89 14.47 -5.38 6.05
CA ALA A 89 14.12 -4.96 7.40
C ALA A 89 13.26 -3.69 7.38
N ARG A 90 13.67 -2.68 6.62
CA ARG A 90 12.87 -1.47 6.44
C ARG A 90 11.56 -1.77 5.74
N CYS A 91 11.58 -2.57 4.69
CA CYS A 91 10.36 -2.95 3.99
C CYS A 91 9.31 -3.56 4.94
N ARG A 92 9.71 -4.52 5.78
CA ARG A 92 8.80 -5.13 6.77
C ARG A 92 8.26 -4.12 7.79
N ARG A 93 9.09 -3.18 8.25
CA ARG A 93 8.65 -2.11 9.16
C ARG A 93 7.60 -1.21 8.51
N GLU A 94 7.84 -0.78 7.28
CA GLU A 94 6.90 0.10 6.55
C GLU A 94 5.59 -0.61 6.19
N LEU A 95 5.64 -1.93 5.90
CA LEU A 95 4.42 -2.74 5.74
C LEU A 95 3.64 -2.84 7.06
N SER A 96 4.33 -3.04 8.18
CA SER A 96 3.69 -3.04 9.49
C SER A 96 3.02 -1.70 9.80
N GLU A 97 3.69 -0.59 9.49
CA GLU A 97 3.11 0.75 9.65
C GLU A 97 1.85 0.94 8.81
N ALA A 98 1.91 0.57 7.52
CA ALA A 98 0.74 0.63 6.63
C ALA A 98 -0.44 -0.20 7.19
N THR A 99 -0.18 -1.42 7.68
CA THR A 99 -1.21 -2.27 8.29
C THR A 99 -1.78 -1.66 9.58
N LEU A 100 -0.95 -1.06 10.43
CA LEU A 100 -1.42 -0.40 11.66
C LEU A 100 -2.33 0.80 11.34
N LEU A 101 -2.01 1.56 10.31
CA LEU A 101 -2.81 2.70 9.85
C LEU A 101 -4.17 2.25 9.30
N LEU A 102 -4.25 1.07 8.68
CA LEU A 102 -5.52 0.47 8.24
C LEU A 102 -6.39 -0.02 9.40
N GLN A 103 -5.78 -0.44 10.50
CA GLN A 103 -6.50 -0.90 11.70
C GLN A 103 -7.07 0.26 12.52
N LYS A 104 -6.48 1.45 12.41
CA LYS A 104 -7.03 2.68 12.98
C LYS A 104 -8.24 3.14 12.16
N GLN A 105 -9.35 2.44 12.27
CA GLN A 105 -10.62 3.00 11.81
C GLN A 105 -10.97 4.19 12.71
N PRO A 106 -11.27 5.38 12.16
CA PRO A 106 -11.92 6.42 12.94
C PRO A 106 -13.30 5.90 13.34
N GLN A 107 -13.62 5.97 14.63
CA GLN A 107 -14.99 5.79 15.12
C GLN A 107 -15.82 7.02 14.81
#